data_AF-A0A2C5WUI9-F1
#
_entry.id   AF-A0A2C5WUI9-F1
#
_cell.length_a   1.000
_cell.length_b   1.000
_cell.length_c   1.000
_cell.angle_alpha   90.00
_cell.angle_beta   90.00
_cell.angle_gamma   90.00
#
_symmetry.space_group_name_H-M   'P 1'
#
loop_
_entity.id
_entity.type
_entity.pdbx_description
1 polymer ?
#
loop_
_entity_poly.entity_id
_entity_poly.type
_entity_poly.pdbx_seq_one_letter_code
_entity_poly.pdbx_strand_id
1 'polypeptide(L)'
;MAPNKHPMTSRPRPPVPGTEDAGSQLNLGEFQNVDTLTLSEAALVIKALVEKRRAEHRNVHDNEMLNQTMDYLDHFARFKQKENVEAVERLLSSCTQLHKFERAQLGSLVCFNAEEAKTLIPSLQDKISDEELQTILDQLDKLQSTK
;
A
#
# COMPACT_ATOMS: atom_id res chain seq x y z
N MET A 1 -50.28 6.44 32.76
CA MET A 1 -49.82 7.27 31.62
C MET A 1 -48.42 6.82 31.28
N ALA A 2 -48.20 6.20 30.11
CA ALA A 2 -46.87 5.79 29.66
C ALA A 2 -46.22 6.95 28.89
N PRO A 3 -44.91 7.22 29.09
CA PRO A 3 -44.24 8.33 28.41
C PRO A 3 -44.01 8.00 26.93
N ASN A 4 -44.37 8.95 26.08
CA ASN A 4 -44.20 8.91 24.63
C ASN A 4 -42.71 9.03 24.28
N LYS A 5 -42.08 7.96 23.78
CA LYS A 5 -40.69 8.00 23.29
C LYS A 5 -40.69 8.48 21.84
N HIS A 6 -40.28 9.71 21.62
CA HIS A 6 -40.09 10.24 20.28
C HIS A 6 -38.97 9.47 19.54
N PRO A 7 -39.14 9.20 18.23
CA PRO A 7 -38.12 8.53 17.43
C PRO A 7 -36.88 9.44 17.31
N MET A 8 -35.70 8.88 17.56
CA MET A 8 -34.43 9.59 17.39
C MET A 8 -34.23 9.96 15.92
N THR A 9 -34.19 11.26 15.61
CA THR A 9 -33.98 11.80 14.25
C THR A 9 -32.51 12.07 13.94
N SER A 10 -31.59 11.84 14.89
CA SER A 10 -30.16 12.08 14.71
C SER A 10 -29.46 10.88 14.09
N ARG A 11 -28.70 11.10 13.01
CA ARG A 11 -27.72 10.13 12.51
C ARG A 11 -26.75 9.77 13.65
N PRO A 12 -26.44 8.48 13.88
CA PRO A 12 -25.40 8.08 14.83
C PRO A 12 -24.10 8.82 14.52
N ARG A 13 -23.38 9.20 15.57
CA ARG A 13 -22.04 9.80 15.41
C ARG A 13 -21.18 8.81 14.61
N PRO A 14 -20.40 9.26 13.62
CA PRO A 14 -19.43 8.39 12.96
C PRO A 14 -18.58 7.69 14.02
N PRO A 15 -18.22 6.42 13.81
CA PRO A 15 -17.24 5.77 14.67
C PRO A 15 -16.00 6.65 14.77
N VAL A 16 -15.39 6.72 15.95
CA VAL A 16 -14.14 7.46 16.13
C VAL A 16 -13.14 6.87 15.15
N PRO A 17 -12.51 7.68 14.27
CA PRO A 17 -11.46 7.20 13.39
C PRO A 17 -10.43 6.43 14.23
N GLY A 18 -10.01 5.27 13.74
CA GLY A 18 -8.93 4.53 14.39
C GLY A 18 -7.66 5.37 14.44
N THR A 19 -6.68 4.94 15.23
CA THR A 19 -5.45 5.73 15.43
C THR A 19 -4.47 5.67 14.24
N GLU A 20 -4.72 4.79 13.26
CA GLU A 20 -3.91 4.64 12.03
C GLU A 20 -2.40 4.53 12.30
N ASP A 21 -2.03 3.71 13.28
CA ASP A 21 -0.65 3.51 13.74
C ASP A 21 0.00 2.29 13.05
N ALA A 22 1.18 2.51 12.47
CA ALA A 22 2.00 1.52 11.78
C ALA A 22 3.35 1.29 12.50
N GLY A 23 3.33 1.27 13.84
CA GLY A 23 4.47 0.89 14.68
C GLY A 23 4.71 -0.63 14.74
N SER A 24 5.23 -1.12 15.85
CA SER A 24 5.46 -2.56 16.06
C SER A 24 4.18 -3.40 16.04
N GLN A 25 3.05 -2.78 16.37
CA GLN A 25 1.72 -3.37 16.19
C GLN A 25 0.96 -2.54 15.18
N LEU A 26 0.43 -3.20 14.15
CA LEU A 26 -0.37 -2.54 13.13
C LEU A 26 -1.77 -2.28 13.66
N ASN A 27 -2.15 -1.01 13.75
CA ASN A 27 -3.49 -0.53 14.06
C ASN A 27 -3.90 0.47 12.98
N LEU A 28 -4.29 -0.04 11.81
CA LEU A 28 -4.56 0.78 10.63
C LEU A 28 -5.99 1.35 10.61
N GLY A 29 -6.72 1.27 11.73
CA GLY A 29 -8.09 1.76 11.84
C GLY A 29 -9.02 1.13 10.79
N GLU A 30 -9.64 1.98 9.97
CA GLU A 30 -10.53 1.53 8.89
C GLU A 30 -9.80 0.78 7.76
N PHE A 31 -8.47 0.92 7.67
CA PHE A 31 -7.65 0.29 6.63
C PHE A 31 -7.11 -1.09 7.02
N GLN A 32 -7.47 -1.63 8.20
CA GLN A 32 -6.90 -2.86 8.74
C GLN A 32 -6.99 -4.07 7.80
N ASN A 33 -8.04 -4.16 6.98
CA ASN A 33 -8.22 -5.30 6.06
C ASN A 33 -8.35 -4.86 4.59
N VAL A 34 -7.92 -3.64 4.28
CA VAL A 34 -8.02 -3.07 2.94
C VAL A 34 -6.83 -3.52 2.09
N ASP A 35 -7.06 -3.65 0.78
CA ASP A 35 -5.99 -3.92 -0.17
C ASP A 35 -5.02 -2.73 -0.24
N THR A 36 -3.75 -3.05 -0.39
CA THR A 36 -2.67 -2.06 -0.42
C THR A 36 -1.95 -2.12 -1.75
N LEU A 37 -1.44 -0.97 -2.19
CA LEU A 37 -0.63 -0.87 -3.39
C LEU A 37 0.78 -0.42 -2.98
N THR A 38 1.78 -1.06 -3.56
CA THR A 38 3.13 -0.51 -3.67
C THR A 38 3.12 0.76 -4.52
N LEU A 39 4.17 1.58 -4.41
CA LEU A 39 4.32 2.75 -5.29
C LEU A 39 4.30 2.37 -6.78
N SER A 40 4.90 1.24 -7.13
CA SER A 40 4.91 0.74 -8.50
C SER A 40 3.53 0.30 -9.01
N GLU A 41 2.75 -0.40 -8.19
CA GLU A 41 1.37 -0.76 -8.54
C GLU A 41 0.49 0.49 -8.67
N ALA A 42 0.60 1.41 -7.72
CA ALA A 42 -0.13 2.68 -7.77
C ALA A 42 0.20 3.48 -9.05
N ALA A 43 1.48 3.53 -9.44
CA ALA A 43 1.92 4.20 -10.66
C ALA A 43 1.25 3.60 -11.91
N LEU A 44 1.23 2.27 -12.05
CA LEU A 44 0.61 1.60 -13.18
C LEU A 44 -0.91 1.81 -13.20
N VAL A 45 -1.58 1.65 -12.06
CA VAL A 45 -3.04 1.80 -11.96
C VAL A 45 -3.48 3.22 -12.31
N ILE A 46 -2.80 4.23 -11.76
CA ILE A 46 -3.15 5.63 -12.00
C ILE A 46 -2.87 6.01 -13.46
N LYS A 47 -1.70 5.63 -14.01
CA LYS A 47 -1.36 5.90 -15.43
C LYS A 47 -2.41 5.27 -16.37
N ALA A 48 -2.72 3.98 -16.18
CA ALA A 48 -3.71 3.27 -16.98
C ALA A 48 -5.12 3.90 -16.87
N LEU A 49 -5.52 4.32 -15.68
CA LEU A 49 -6.82 4.97 -15.46
C LEU A 49 -6.90 6.33 -16.17
N VAL A 50 -5.84 7.13 -16.08
CA VAL A 50 -5.76 8.45 -16.74
C VAL A 50 -5.79 8.28 -18.26
N GLU A 51 -4.98 7.38 -18.81
CA GLU A 51 -4.96 7.07 -20.24
C GLU A 51 -6.33 6.62 -20.75
N LYS A 52 -6.97 5.69 -20.02
CA LYS A 52 -8.32 5.21 -20.35
C LYS A 52 -9.35 6.34 -20.37
N ARG A 53 -9.34 7.22 -19.35
CA ARG A 53 -10.27 8.36 -19.30
C ARG A 53 -10.04 9.33 -20.46
N ARG A 54 -8.78 9.61 -20.82
CA ARG A 54 -8.44 10.46 -21.98
C ARG A 54 -8.93 9.84 -23.28
N ALA A 55 -8.73 8.54 -23.49
CA ALA A 55 -9.17 7.82 -24.68
C ALA A 55 -10.71 7.80 -24.83
N GLU A 56 -11.43 7.71 -23.71
CA GLU A 56 -12.91 7.72 -23.68
C GLU A 56 -13.50 9.14 -23.59
N HIS A 57 -12.69 10.20 -23.74
CA HIS A 57 -13.08 11.61 -23.59
C HIS A 57 -13.82 11.93 -22.28
N ARG A 58 -13.52 11.19 -21.21
CA ARG A 58 -14.05 11.43 -19.86
C ARG A 58 -13.18 12.45 -19.14
N ASN A 59 -13.80 13.20 -18.23
CA ASN A 59 -13.06 14.13 -17.39
C ASN A 59 -12.06 13.35 -16.52
N VAL A 60 -10.77 13.65 -16.66
CA VAL A 60 -9.69 13.04 -15.87
C VAL A 60 -9.72 13.54 -14.41
N HIS A 61 -10.41 14.66 -14.16
CA HIS A 61 -10.33 15.43 -12.91
C HIS A 61 -8.88 15.83 -12.63
N ASP A 62 -8.22 16.32 -13.68
CA ASP A 62 -6.84 16.79 -13.64
C ASP A 62 -6.75 17.93 -12.61
N ASN A 63 -6.02 17.69 -11.53
CA ASN A 63 -5.82 18.63 -10.44
C ASN A 63 -4.36 18.57 -9.99
N GLU A 64 -3.95 19.60 -9.24
CA GLU A 64 -2.57 19.73 -8.77
C GLU A 64 -2.12 18.51 -7.94
N MET A 65 -3.01 17.98 -7.08
CA MET A 65 -2.73 16.80 -6.26
C MET A 65 -2.44 15.55 -7.10
N LEU A 66 -3.22 15.30 -8.16
CA LEU A 66 -3.02 14.16 -9.05
C LEU A 66 -1.69 14.29 -9.80
N ASN A 67 -1.36 15.48 -10.29
CA ASN A 67 -0.10 15.73 -10.98
C ASN A 67 1.09 15.53 -10.05
N GLN A 68 1.05 16.10 -8.84
CA GLN A 68 2.09 15.88 -7.82
C GLN A 68 2.22 14.40 -7.42
N THR A 69 1.10 13.68 -7.35
CA THR A 69 1.11 12.24 -7.06
C THR A 69 1.74 11.45 -8.20
N MET A 70 1.39 11.75 -9.45
CA MET A 70 1.99 11.09 -10.62
C MET A 70 3.49 11.38 -10.72
N ASP A 71 3.91 12.62 -10.45
CA ASP A 71 5.32 13.00 -10.43
C ASP A 71 6.07 12.25 -9.34
N TYR A 72 5.52 12.19 -8.12
CA TYR A 72 6.10 11.41 -7.02
C TYR A 72 6.24 9.93 -7.41
N LEU A 73 5.18 9.33 -7.95
CA LEU A 73 5.20 7.94 -8.36
C LEU A 73 6.19 7.68 -9.51
N ASP A 74 6.38 8.61 -10.44
CA ASP A 74 7.35 8.42 -11.53
C ASP A 74 8.81 8.43 -11.04
N HIS A 75 9.10 9.22 -9.99
CA HIS A 75 10.42 9.30 -9.37
C HIS A 75 10.70 8.14 -8.40
N PHE A 76 9.71 7.73 -7.60
CA PHE A 76 9.91 6.81 -6.48
C PHE A 76 9.43 5.38 -6.74
N ALA A 77 8.63 5.12 -7.78
CA ALA A 77 8.30 3.75 -8.17
C ALA A 77 9.58 3.00 -8.57
N ARG A 78 9.83 1.88 -7.89
CA ARG A 78 11.06 1.08 -8.05
C ARG A 78 11.03 0.20 -9.28
N PHE A 79 9.85 -0.31 -9.61
CA PHE A 79 9.57 -1.16 -10.75
C PHE A 79 8.68 -0.39 -11.74
N LYS A 80 9.15 -0.20 -12.97
CA LYS A 80 8.41 0.53 -14.02
C LYS A 80 7.78 -0.41 -15.06
N GLN A 81 8.40 -1.56 -15.31
CA GLN A 81 7.87 -2.55 -16.26
C GLN A 81 6.76 -3.37 -15.60
N LYS A 82 5.66 -3.59 -16.32
CA LYS A 82 4.48 -4.28 -15.81
C LYS A 82 4.82 -5.70 -15.35
N GLU A 83 5.66 -6.39 -16.10
CA GLU A 83 6.09 -7.76 -15.84
C GLU A 83 6.86 -7.85 -14.51
N ASN A 84 7.69 -6.84 -14.20
CA ASN A 84 8.42 -6.76 -12.94
C ASN A 84 7.46 -6.48 -11.77
N VAL A 85 6.48 -5.58 -11.97
CA VAL A 85 5.46 -5.30 -10.95
C VAL A 85 4.66 -6.55 -10.61
N GLU A 86 4.20 -7.30 -11.62
CA GLU A 86 3.50 -8.57 -11.41
C GLU A 86 4.39 -9.64 -10.75
N ALA A 87 5.69 -9.66 -11.06
CA ALA A 87 6.62 -10.58 -10.40
C ALA A 87 6.81 -10.23 -8.91
N VAL A 88 6.91 -8.94 -8.58
CA VAL A 88 6.98 -8.43 -7.21
C VAL A 88 5.69 -8.75 -6.45
N GLU A 89 4.53 -8.50 -7.06
CA GLU A 89 3.23 -8.83 -6.47
C GLU A 89 3.12 -10.33 -6.15
N ARG A 90 3.50 -11.21 -7.09
CA ARG A 90 3.50 -12.66 -6.88
C ARG A 90 4.43 -13.09 -5.74
N LEU A 91 5.64 -12.53 -5.71
CA LEU A 91 6.63 -12.79 -4.66
C LEU A 91 6.07 -12.40 -3.28
N LEU A 92 5.62 -11.17 -3.14
CA LEU A 92 5.13 -10.64 -1.86
C LEU A 92 3.81 -11.28 -1.42
N SER A 93 2.94 -11.64 -2.36
CA SER A 93 1.67 -12.31 -2.06
C SER A 93 1.86 -13.72 -1.51
N SER A 94 2.99 -14.38 -1.83
CA SER A 94 3.36 -15.67 -1.25
C SER A 94 3.71 -15.60 0.23
N CYS A 95 4.09 -14.41 0.73
CA CYS A 95 4.40 -14.15 2.14
C CYS A 95 3.12 -13.98 2.97
N THR A 96 2.35 -15.07 3.09
CA THR A 96 1.03 -15.10 3.74
C THR A 96 1.05 -14.68 5.22
N GLN A 97 2.20 -14.83 5.90
CA GLN A 97 2.42 -14.41 7.27
C GLN A 97 2.51 -12.88 7.45
N LEU A 98 2.79 -12.15 6.37
CA LEU A 98 2.91 -10.69 6.37
C LEU A 98 1.57 -10.04 6.09
N HIS A 99 1.28 -8.94 6.78
CA HIS A 99 0.14 -8.09 6.51
C HIS A 99 0.28 -7.41 5.14
N LYS A 100 -0.82 -7.11 4.46
CA LYS A 100 -0.81 -6.45 3.14
C LYS A 100 -0.01 -5.15 3.14
N PHE A 101 -0.19 -4.34 4.19
CA PHE A 101 0.61 -3.14 4.45
C PHE A 101 2.13 -3.42 4.45
N GLU A 102 2.59 -4.45 5.14
CA GLU A 102 4.02 -4.79 5.23
C GLU A 102 4.58 -5.20 3.87
N ARG A 103 3.80 -5.98 3.11
CA ARG A 103 4.13 -6.34 1.72
C ARG A 103 4.28 -5.09 0.86
N ALA A 104 3.31 -4.17 0.93
CA ALA A 104 3.36 -2.92 0.18
C ALA A 104 4.57 -2.04 0.57
N GLN A 105 4.93 -2.02 1.85
CA GLN A 105 6.13 -1.31 2.33
C GLN A 105 7.42 -1.96 1.79
N LEU A 106 7.56 -3.29 1.86
CA LEU A 106 8.71 -4.01 1.30
C LEU A 106 8.90 -3.73 -0.19
N GLY A 107 7.81 -3.78 -0.97
CA GLY A 107 7.85 -3.50 -2.41
C GLY A 107 8.07 -2.02 -2.77
N SER A 108 7.92 -1.10 -1.82
CA SER A 108 8.08 0.35 -2.05
C SER A 108 9.44 0.87 -1.58
N LEU A 109 9.89 0.43 -0.39
CA LEU A 109 11.13 0.88 0.22
C LEU A 109 12.36 0.22 -0.42
N VAL A 110 12.27 -1.08 -0.72
CA VAL A 110 13.36 -1.92 -1.24
C VAL A 110 14.62 -1.77 -0.38
N CYS A 111 14.50 -2.22 0.87
CA CYS A 111 15.57 -2.16 1.86
C CYS A 111 16.75 -3.05 1.43
N PHE A 112 17.95 -2.64 1.80
CA PHE A 112 19.19 -3.35 1.47
C PHE A 112 19.37 -4.62 2.30
N ASN A 113 18.96 -4.60 3.57
CA ASN A 113 19.09 -5.75 4.46
C ASN A 113 17.91 -5.91 5.43
N ALA A 114 17.84 -7.08 6.08
CA ALA A 114 16.79 -7.41 7.04
C ALA A 114 16.73 -6.44 8.25
N GLU A 115 17.88 -5.97 8.75
CA GLU A 115 17.95 -5.01 9.85
C GLU A 115 17.28 -3.68 9.49
N GLU A 116 17.59 -3.13 8.31
CA GLU A 116 16.98 -1.92 7.79
C GLU A 116 15.47 -2.12 7.58
N ALA A 117 15.08 -3.25 6.98
CA ALA A 117 13.66 -3.56 6.76
C ALA A 117 12.87 -3.62 8.07
N LYS A 118 13.40 -4.29 9.10
CA LYS A 118 12.75 -4.36 10.42
C LYS A 118 12.79 -3.04 11.18
N THR A 119 13.80 -2.21 10.94
CA THR A 119 13.88 -0.86 11.52
C THR A 119 12.83 0.07 10.91
N LEU A 120 12.66 0.04 9.59
CA LEU A 120 11.69 0.89 8.88
C LEU A 120 10.25 0.35 8.96
N ILE A 121 10.08 -0.96 9.13
CA ILE A 121 8.79 -1.63 9.24
C ILE A 121 8.78 -2.46 10.55
N PRO A 122 8.59 -1.81 11.72
CA PRO A 122 8.77 -2.46 13.02
C PRO A 122 7.83 -3.64 13.27
N SER A 123 6.70 -3.70 12.57
CA SER A 123 5.75 -4.80 12.67
C SER A 123 6.25 -6.14 12.09
N LEU A 124 7.37 -6.13 11.36
CA LEU A 124 8.03 -7.34 10.83
C LEU A 124 8.80 -8.13 11.90
N GLN A 125 9.14 -7.51 13.03
CA GLN A 125 10.16 -8.01 13.97
C GLN A 125 10.01 -9.48 14.33
N ASP A 126 8.79 -9.91 14.66
CA ASP A 126 8.46 -11.25 15.15
C ASP A 126 7.75 -12.15 14.11
N LYS A 127 7.58 -11.69 12.86
CA LYS A 127 6.78 -12.38 11.83
C LYS A 127 7.60 -13.20 10.84
N ILE A 128 8.86 -12.84 10.66
CA ILE A 128 9.74 -13.44 9.65
C ILE A 128 11.18 -13.44 10.16
N SER A 129 11.94 -14.50 9.86
CA SER A 129 13.36 -14.57 10.22
C SER A 129 14.19 -13.60 9.37
N ASP A 130 15.38 -13.24 9.84
CA ASP A 130 16.26 -12.33 9.09
C ASP A 130 16.74 -13.00 7.78
N GLU A 131 16.97 -14.31 7.80
CA GLU A 131 17.39 -15.09 6.63
C GLU A 131 16.29 -15.18 5.56
N GLU A 132 15.05 -15.44 5.99
CA GLU A 132 13.88 -15.47 5.10
C GLU A 132 13.61 -14.08 4.51
N LEU A 133 13.68 -13.03 5.35
CA LEU A 133 13.48 -11.66 4.90
C LEU A 133 14.57 -11.24 3.92
N GLN A 134 15.85 -11.54 4.21
CA GLN A 134 16.95 -11.24 3.29
C GLN A 134 16.76 -11.93 1.94
N THR A 135 16.28 -13.18 1.94
CA THR A 135 16.00 -13.92 0.70
C THR A 135 14.91 -13.24 -0.14
N ILE A 136 13.92 -12.59 0.48
CA ILE A 136 12.90 -11.81 -0.21
C ILE A 136 13.50 -10.50 -0.76
N LEU A 137 14.28 -9.78 0.05
CA LEU A 137 14.91 -8.52 -0.34
C LEU A 137 15.86 -8.72 -1.54
N ASP A 138 16.67 -9.79 -1.53
CA ASP A 138 17.57 -10.14 -2.63
C ASP A 138 16.81 -10.47 -3.93
N GLN A 139 15.61 -11.03 -3.83
CA GLN A 139 14.75 -11.28 -4.99
C GLN A 139 14.13 -9.99 -5.53
N LEU A 140 13.70 -9.08 -4.65
CA LEU A 140 13.19 -7.77 -5.03
C LEU A 140 14.29 -6.95 -5.76
N ASP A 141 15.52 -6.96 -5.25
CA ASP A 141 16.65 -6.25 -5.86
C ASP A 141 16.96 -6.75 -7.29
N LYS A 142 16.90 -8.07 -7.52
CA LYS A 142 17.05 -8.66 -8.86
C LYS A 142 15.97 -8.15 -9.82
N LEU A 143 14.73 -8.06 -9.37
CA LEU A 143 13.61 -7.57 -10.17
C LEU A 143 13.72 -6.06 -10.45
N GLN A 144 14.42 -5.31 -9.59
CA GLN A 144 14.67 -3.88 -9.78
C GLN A 144 15.78 -3.64 -10.81
N SER A 145 16.87 -4.40 -10.72
CA SER A 145 18.08 -4.22 -11.53
C SER A 145 17.94 -4.73 -12.98
N THR A 146 16.83 -5.37 -13.31
CA THR A 146 16.55 -5.81 -14.68
C THR A 146 16.14 -4.60 -15.53
N LYS A 147 17.13 -3.95 -16.15
CA LYS A 147 16.95 -2.87 -17.14
C LYS A 147 16.30 -3.36 -18.42
#